data_AF-A0A023G957-F1
#
_entry.id   AF-A0A023G957-F1
#
_cell.length_a   1.000
_cell.length_b   1.000
_cell.length_c   1.000
_cell.angle_alpha   90.00
_cell.angle_beta   90.00
_cell.angle_gamma   90.00
#
_symmetry.space_group_name_H-M   'P 1'
#
loop_
_entity.id
_entity.type
_entity.pdbx_description
1 polymer ?
#
loop_
_entity_poly.entity_id
_entity_poly.type
_entity_poly.pdbx_seq_one_letter_code
_entity_poly.pdbx_strand_id
1 'polypeptide(L)' 'MRTLQLLLVFGLVMFAAAYWSHDYNEHTHCLANCNPDNCPSGCSSSCRCYRRFDYPGHGYCMDPSRRIPDIFRNLGK' A
#
# COMPACT_ATOMS: atom_id res chain seq x y z
N MET A 1 -9.60 -34.69 3.72
CA MET A 1 -8.70 -33.75 4.43
C MET A 1 -8.01 -32.77 3.49
N ARG A 2 -7.45 -33.22 2.36
CA ARG A 2 -6.71 -32.37 1.39
C ARG A 2 -7.56 -31.28 0.70
N THR A 3 -8.84 -31.54 0.42
CA THR A 3 -9.79 -30.58 -0.16
C THR A 3 -10.20 -29.47 0.82
N LEU A 4 -10.36 -29.80 2.10
CA LEU A 4 -10.69 -28.82 3.14
C LEU A 4 -9.55 -27.82 3.35
N GLN A 5 -8.30 -28.31 3.31
CA GLN A 5 -7.10 -27.48 3.38
C GLN A 5 -6.97 -26.54 2.17
N LEU A 6 -7.28 -27.01 0.97
CA LEU A 6 -7.30 -26.18 -0.24
C LEU A 6 -8.33 -25.04 -0.13
N LEU A 7 -9.55 -25.33 0.34
CA LEU A 7 -10.59 -24.31 0.52
C LEU A 7 -10.20 -23.26 1.56
N LEU A 8 -9.58 -23.68 2.66
CA LEU A 8 -9.06 -22.77 3.68
C LEU A 8 -7.96 -21.85 3.13
N VAL A 9 -7.01 -22.40 2.38
CA VAL A 9 -5.92 -21.60 1.77
C VAL A 9 -6.48 -20.61 0.74
N PHE A 10 -7.37 -21.06 -0.15
CA PHE A 10 -7.99 -20.18 -1.14
C PHE A 10 -8.83 -19.07 -0.49
N GLY A 11 -9.61 -19.39 0.55
CA GLY A 11 -10.34 -18.38 1.32
C GLY A 11 -9.42 -17.32 1.89
N LEU A 12 -8.33 -17.73 2.54
CA LEU A 12 -7.38 -16.83 3.21
C LEU A 12 -6.70 -15.86 2.23
N VAL A 13 -6.33 -16.35 1.03
CA VAL A 13 -5.74 -15.52 -0.03
C VAL A 13 -6.74 -14.48 -0.54
N MET A 14 -8.00 -14.86 -0.74
CA MET A 14 -9.04 -13.94 -1.22
C MET A 14 -9.34 -12.82 -0.21
N PHE A 15 -9.38 -13.13 1.09
CA PHE A 15 -9.56 -12.11 2.13
C PHE A 15 -8.38 -11.13 2.19
N ALA A 16 -7.14 -11.61 2.08
CA ALA A 16 -5.97 -10.74 2.05
C ALA A 16 -6.00 -9.79 0.83
N ALA A 17 -6.34 -10.29 -0.35
CA ALA A 17 -6.43 -9.47 -1.56
C ALA A 17 -7.53 -8.40 -1.47
N ALA A 18 -8.70 -8.74 -0.90
CA ALA A 18 -9.80 -7.78 -0.71
C ALA A 18 -9.44 -6.68 0.31
N TYR A 19 -8.78 -7.05 1.41
CA TYR A 19 -8.32 -6.09 2.42
C TYR A 19 -7.30 -5.10 1.82
N TRP A 20 -6.31 -5.61 1.08
CA TRP A 20 -5.33 -4.78 0.39
C TRP A 20 -5.98 -3.86 -0.65
N SER A 21 -6.95 -4.38 -1.40
CA SER A 21 -7.69 -3.59 -2.39
C SER A 21 -8.44 -2.43 -1.72
N HIS A 22 -9.07 -2.65 -0.57
CA HIS A 22 -9.83 -1.60 0.13
C HIS A 22 -8.94 -0.46 0.63
N ASP A 23 -7.87 -0.78 1.38
CA ASP A 23 -6.94 0.24 1.90
C ASP A 23 -6.28 1.03 0.76
N TYR A 24 -5.93 0.37 -0.35
CA TYR A 24 -5.41 1.05 -1.54
C TYR A 24 -6.45 1.90 -2.27
N ASN A 25 -7.71 1.50 -2.26
CA ASN A 25 -8.78 2.20 -2.97
C ASN A 25 -9.04 3.59 -2.34
N GLU A 26 -8.89 3.71 -1.02
CA GLU A 26 -8.99 5.00 -0.32
C GLU A 26 -7.91 6.01 -0.77
N HIS A 27 -6.80 5.51 -1.34
CA HIS A 27 -5.70 6.32 -1.85
C HIS A 27 -5.76 6.56 -3.37
N THR A 28 -6.79 6.12 -4.08
CA THR A 28 -6.89 6.22 -5.55
C THR A 28 -6.70 7.63 -6.08
N HIS A 29 -7.21 8.64 -5.38
CA HIS A 29 -7.05 10.05 -5.76
C HIS A 29 -5.61 10.57 -5.60
N CYS A 30 -4.78 9.89 -4.81
CA CYS A 30 -3.37 10.18 -4.62
C CYS A 30 -2.46 9.26 -5.45
N LEU A 31 -2.99 8.17 -6.02
CA LEU A 31 -2.19 7.03 -6.42
C LEU A 31 -1.27 7.36 -7.61
N ALA A 32 -0.03 7.71 -7.29
CA ALA A 32 1.03 7.98 -8.24
C ALA A 32 2.35 7.41 -7.73
N ASN A 33 3.23 7.02 -8.65
CA ASN A 33 4.59 6.64 -8.26
C ASN A 33 5.36 7.88 -7.82
N CYS A 34 6.18 7.75 -6.79
CA CYS A 34 7.07 8.82 -6.34
C CYS A 34 8.44 8.25 -5.97
N ASN A 35 9.45 9.11 -6.01
CA ASN A 35 10.78 8.78 -5.52
C ASN A 35 10.92 9.33 -4.09
N PRO A 36 11.01 8.45 -3.07
CA PRO A 36 11.07 8.87 -1.67
C PRO A 36 12.35 9.62 -1.30
N ASP A 37 13.44 9.44 -2.06
CA ASP A 37 14.70 10.17 -1.87
C ASP A 37 14.72 11.55 -2.55
N ASN A 38 13.81 11.77 -3.51
CA ASN A 38 13.71 13.03 -4.27
C ASN A 38 12.41 13.80 -3.94
N CYS A 39 11.97 13.78 -2.68
CA CYS A 39 10.76 14.48 -2.24
C CYS A 39 10.98 16.02 -2.32
N PRO A 40 10.11 16.82 -2.98
CA PRO A 40 8.77 16.52 -3.46
C PRO A 40 8.71 16.52 -5.00
N SER A 41 8.66 15.35 -5.63
CA SER A 41 8.42 15.26 -7.07
C SER A 41 7.27 14.29 -7.34
N GLY A 42 6.10 14.84 -7.72
CA GLY A 42 5.04 14.10 -8.40
C GLY A 42 3.75 13.84 -7.63
N CYS A 43 3.69 14.04 -6.32
CA CYS A 43 2.42 13.92 -5.59
C CYS A 43 1.59 15.21 -5.71
N SER A 44 0.27 15.09 -5.77
CA SER A 44 -0.62 16.25 -5.65
C SER A 44 -0.52 16.88 -4.25
N SER A 45 -0.98 18.12 -4.11
CA SER A 45 -0.75 18.95 -2.91
C SER A 45 -1.29 18.34 -1.60
N SER A 46 -2.31 17.49 -1.66
CA SER A 46 -2.90 16.82 -0.50
C SER A 46 -2.25 15.48 -0.18
N CYS A 47 -1.37 14.97 -1.04
CA CYS A 47 -0.82 13.62 -0.95
C CYS A 47 0.65 13.64 -0.52
N ARG A 48 1.10 12.57 0.13
CA ARG A 48 2.51 12.40 0.53
C ARG A 48 3.11 11.17 -0.10
N CYS A 49 4.39 11.25 -0.43
CA CYS A 49 5.16 10.11 -0.90
C CYS A 49 5.52 9.20 0.27
N TYR A 50 5.06 7.96 0.25
CA TYR A 50 5.43 6.93 1.21
C TYR A 50 6.35 5.89 0.55
N ARG A 51 7.51 5.66 1.17
CA ARG A 51 8.47 4.66 0.75
C ARG A 51 7.89 3.26 0.94
N ARG A 52 8.08 2.40 -0.06
CA ARG A 52 7.83 0.96 0.08
C ARG A 52 8.92 0.33 0.92
N PHE A 53 8.54 -0.50 1.88
CA PHE A 53 9.51 -1.25 2.68
C PHE A 53 10.27 -2.30 1.86
N ASP A 54 9.58 -2.98 0.95
CA ASP A 54 10.14 -4.05 0.12
C ASP A 54 10.94 -3.54 -1.09
N TYR A 55 10.83 -2.25 -1.41
CA TYR A 55 11.54 -1.64 -2.54
C TYR A 55 11.90 -0.18 -2.24
N PRO A 56 12.98 0.06 -1.46
CA PRO A 56 13.24 1.35 -0.81
C PRO A 56 13.52 2.53 -1.78
N GLY A 57 13.93 2.25 -3.03
CA GLY A 57 14.08 3.29 -4.05
C GLY A 57 12.77 3.77 -4.67
N HIS A 58 11.63 3.17 -4.30
CA HIS A 58 10.32 3.49 -4.84
C HIS A 58 9.32 3.78 -3.73
N GLY A 59 8.41 4.69 -4.04
CA GLY A 59 7.30 5.04 -3.16
C GLY A 59 6.02 5.22 -3.95
N TYR A 60 4.93 5.35 -3.19
CA TYR A 60 3.63 5.70 -3.71
C TYR A 60 3.11 6.95 -3.01
N CYS A 61 2.49 7.84 -3.77
CA CYS A 61 1.73 8.96 -3.27
C CYS A 61 0.44 8.42 -2.64
N MET A 62 0.22 8.74 -1.36
CA MET A 62 -0.96 8.31 -0.60
C MET A 62 -1.53 9.48 0.19
N ASP A 63 -2.82 9.37 0.49
CA ASP A 63 -3.54 10.33 1.32
C ASP A 63 -3.14 10.13 2.79
N PRO A 64 -2.47 11.11 3.42
CA PRO A 64 -2.07 11.01 4.83
C PRO A 64 -3.25 11.03 5.80
N SER A 65 -4.46 11.40 5.37
CA SER A 65 -5.68 11.37 6.20
C SER A 65 -6.31 9.97 6.30
N ARG A 66 -5.87 9.04 5.45
CA ARG A 66 -6.32 7.64 5.40
C ARG A 66 -5.31 6.70 6.03
N ARG A 67 -5.73 5.48 6.34
CA ARG A 67 -4.84 4.48 6.90
C ARG A 67 -3.81 4.05 5.86
N ILE A 68 -2.56 4.44 6.07
CA ILE A 68 -1.43 3.98 5.27
C ILE A 68 -1.22 2.47 5.49
N PRO A 69 -1.17 1.64 4.43
CA PRO A 69 -0.92 0.21 4.56
C PRO A 69 0.44 -0.07 5.20
N ASP A 70 0.54 -1.13 6.00
CA ASP A 70 1.72 -1.36 6.85
C ASP A 70 3.02 -1.63 6.06
N ILE A 71 2.92 -2.12 4.81
CA ILE A 71 4.04 -2.23 3.85
C ILE A 71 4.71 -0.88 3.52
N PHE A 72 4.02 0.25 3.75
CA PHE A 72 4.54 1.60 3.56
C PHE A 72 4.94 2.27 4.87
N ARG A 73 4.50 1.72 6.00
CA ARG A 73 4.86 2.18 7.33
C ARG A 73 6.22 1.60 7.72
N ASN A 74 7.28 2.10 7.09
CA ASN A 74 8.55 2.14 7.78
C ASN A 74 9.51 3.12 7.12
N LEU A 75 9.49 4.35 7.62
CA LEU A 75 10.70 5.01 8.11
C LEU A 75 10.26 5.93 9.25
N GLY A 76 10.30 5.39 10.47
CA GLY A 76 10.27 6.21 11.67
C GLY A 76 11.31 7.32 11.55
N LYS A 77 10.83 8.55 11.68
CA LYS A 77 11.55 9.54 12.47
C LYS A 77 10.98 9.49 13.87
#